data_AF-A0A6M2CHE9-F1
#
_entry.id   AF-A0A6M2CHE9-F1
#
_cell.length_a   1.000
_cell.length_b   1.000
_cell.length_c   1.000
_cell.angle_alpha   90.00
_cell.angle_beta   90.00
_cell.angle_gamma   90.00
#
_symmetry.space_group_name_H-M   'P 1'
#
loop_
_entity.id
_entity.type
_entity.pdbx_description
1 polymer ?
#
loop_
_entity_poly.entity_id
_entity_poly.type
_entity_poly.pdbx_seq_one_letter_code
_entity_poly.pdbx_strand_id
1 'polypeptide(L)'
;VKNVNLAHKEQLSEQYLKINPFHKVPALDDDGFIVYESAAIVYYLLRKYAPKSDLYPDDIKLRTQVDQVIAVMYGTVHASVADFFRPRILLKTKPSAEELTAYEDNVVKGIEKITGEGKFAVGDKLTLADIAIIPQLMLIVEGPVVDLNKYPKLVSYYRNIKSQLPYFEELYGPAINHIKQRWAALQ
;
A
#
# COMPACT_ATOMS: atom_id res chain seq x y z
N VAL A 1 -15.59 11.26 3.95
CA VAL A 1 -15.17 10.13 3.10
C VAL A 1 -16.42 9.47 2.53
N LYS A 2 -16.49 9.23 1.22
CA LYS A 2 -17.59 8.50 0.57
C LYS A 2 -17.12 7.07 0.28
N ASN A 3 -17.83 6.08 0.80
CA ASN A 3 -17.54 4.67 0.51
C ASN A 3 -18.05 4.31 -0.88
N VAL A 4 -17.25 3.55 -1.63
CA VAL A 4 -17.61 2.99 -2.95
C VAL A 4 -17.64 1.47 -2.82
N ASN A 5 -18.81 0.87 -3.02
CA ASN A 5 -18.99 -0.56 -2.87
C ASN A 5 -18.51 -1.32 -4.12
N LEU A 6 -17.27 -1.83 -4.04
CA LEU A 6 -16.65 -2.57 -5.14
C LEU A 6 -17.34 -3.92 -5.44
N ALA A 7 -17.96 -4.55 -4.44
CA ALA A 7 -18.69 -5.80 -4.62
C ALA A 7 -19.99 -5.58 -5.43
N HIS A 8 -20.60 -4.41 -5.29
CA HIS A 8 -21.77 -3.98 -6.06
C HIS A 8 -21.39 -3.23 -7.33
N LYS A 9 -20.09 -3.18 -7.67
CA LYS A 9 -19.57 -2.54 -8.88
C LYS A 9 -19.91 -1.06 -9.01
N GLU A 10 -20.05 -0.33 -7.90
CA GLU A 10 -20.39 1.11 -7.92
C GLU A 10 -19.35 1.96 -8.69
N GLN A 11 -18.09 1.52 -8.69
CA GLN A 11 -17.00 2.14 -9.44
C GLN A 11 -17.17 2.05 -10.97
N LEU A 12 -18.10 1.23 -11.47
CA LEU A 12 -18.44 1.11 -12.89
C LEU A 12 -19.62 1.99 -13.29
N SER A 13 -20.28 2.66 -12.34
CA SER A 13 -21.40 3.56 -12.62
C SER A 13 -20.95 4.77 -13.43
N GLU A 14 -21.82 5.28 -14.31
CA GLU A 14 -21.55 6.51 -15.07
C GLU A 14 -21.20 7.69 -14.17
N GLN A 15 -21.80 7.76 -12.98
CA GLN A 15 -21.51 8.80 -12.00
C GLN A 15 -20.08 8.71 -11.47
N TYR A 16 -19.59 7.50 -11.15
CA TYR A 16 -18.22 7.33 -10.66
C TYR A 16 -17.17 7.46 -11.77
N LEU A 17 -17.49 7.04 -12.99
CA LEU A 17 -16.59 7.19 -14.14
C LEU A 17 -16.29 8.65 -14.49
N LYS A 18 -17.18 9.59 -14.13
CA LYS A 18 -16.91 11.04 -14.21
C LYS A 18 -15.84 11.52 -13.22
N ILE A 19 -15.61 10.77 -12.14
CA ILE A 19 -14.59 11.06 -11.12
C ILE A 19 -13.28 10.34 -11.48
N ASN A 20 -13.34 9.04 -11.74
CA ASN A 20 -12.18 8.26 -12.14
C ASN A 20 -12.53 7.38 -13.35
N PRO A 21 -12.09 7.75 -14.57
CA PRO A 21 -12.40 6.99 -15.79
C PRO A 21 -11.76 5.60 -15.79
N PHE A 22 -10.76 5.37 -14.94
CA PHE A 22 -10.12 4.07 -14.75
C PHE A 22 -10.81 3.21 -13.70
N HIS A 23 -12.02 3.58 -13.24
CA HIS A 23 -12.88 2.78 -12.36
C HIS A 23 -12.15 2.17 -11.14
N LYS A 24 -11.25 2.97 -10.54
CA LYS A 24 -10.45 2.60 -9.37
C LYS A 24 -10.72 3.52 -8.19
N VAL A 25 -10.40 3.02 -7.01
CA VAL A 25 -10.25 3.79 -5.77
C VAL A 25 -8.78 3.78 -5.36
N PRO A 26 -8.29 4.82 -4.65
CA PRO A 26 -8.99 6.03 -4.25
C PRO A 26 -9.11 7.09 -5.37
N ALA A 27 -10.01 8.05 -5.17
CA ALA A 27 -10.09 9.31 -5.87
C ALA A 27 -10.39 10.43 -4.85
N LEU A 28 -9.88 11.63 -5.08
CA LEU A 28 -10.07 12.82 -4.28
C LEU A 28 -10.83 13.86 -5.10
N ASP A 29 -11.81 14.50 -4.47
CA ASP A 29 -12.48 15.70 -4.95
C ASP A 29 -12.19 16.80 -3.93
N ASP A 30 -11.41 17.81 -4.35
CA ASP A 30 -11.09 18.98 -3.54
C ASP A 30 -11.68 20.22 -4.22
N ASP A 31 -12.92 20.56 -3.85
CA ASP A 31 -13.73 21.64 -4.41
C ASP A 31 -13.88 21.61 -5.95
N GLY A 32 -14.14 20.42 -6.50
CA GLY A 32 -14.28 20.19 -7.94
C GLY A 32 -12.96 19.90 -8.66
N PHE A 33 -11.82 20.02 -7.99
CA PHE A 33 -10.55 19.54 -8.51
C PHE A 33 -10.39 18.05 -8.22
N ILE A 34 -10.54 17.23 -9.27
CA ILE A 34 -10.49 15.78 -9.17
C ILE A 34 -9.06 15.27 -9.35
N VAL A 35 -8.60 14.45 -8.39
CA VAL A 35 -7.29 13.76 -8.44
C VAL A 35 -7.51 12.27 -8.18
N TYR A 36 -7.01 11.42 -9.06
CA TYR A 36 -6.98 9.97 -8.87
C TYR A 36 -5.54 9.45 -8.99
N GLU A 37 -5.33 8.18 -8.64
CA GLU A 37 -4.04 7.57 -8.28
C GLU A 37 -3.54 8.00 -6.90
N SER A 38 -3.32 7.04 -6.00
CA SER A 38 -2.96 7.31 -4.60
C SER A 38 -1.66 8.10 -4.45
N ALA A 39 -0.66 7.87 -5.30
CA ALA A 39 0.58 8.65 -5.30
C ALA A 39 0.31 10.12 -5.61
N ALA A 40 -0.47 10.40 -6.67
CA ALA A 40 -0.81 11.76 -7.06
C ALA A 40 -1.63 12.49 -5.98
N ILE A 41 -2.59 11.79 -5.37
CA ILE A 41 -3.39 12.30 -4.24
C ILE A 41 -2.48 12.70 -3.08
N VAL A 42 -1.57 11.82 -2.65
CA VAL A 42 -0.70 12.09 -1.50
C VAL A 42 0.28 13.22 -1.80
N TYR A 43 0.83 13.30 -3.02
CA TYR A 43 1.64 14.44 -3.44
C TYR A 43 0.86 15.75 -3.39
N TYR A 44 -0.39 15.75 -3.88
CA TYR A 44 -1.27 16.92 -3.84
C TYR A 44 -1.55 17.37 -2.41
N LEU A 45 -1.93 16.44 -1.53
CA LEU A 45 -2.22 16.72 -0.13
C LEU A 45 -1.01 17.34 0.59
N LEU A 46 0.20 16.81 0.37
CA LEU A 46 1.40 17.40 0.95
C LEU A 46 1.70 18.77 0.36
N ARG A 47 1.63 18.95 -0.96
CA ARG A 47 1.88 20.25 -1.59
C ARG A 47 0.90 21.32 -1.11
N LYS A 48 -0.38 20.97 -0.90
CA LYS A 48 -1.43 21.91 -0.48
C LYS A 48 -1.41 22.19 1.02
N TYR A 49 -1.33 21.14 1.85
CA TYR A 49 -1.57 21.25 3.29
C TYR A 49 -0.27 21.18 4.13
N ALA A 50 0.82 20.66 3.58
CA ALA A 50 2.09 20.53 4.30
C ALA A 50 3.33 20.68 3.37
N PRO A 51 3.46 21.81 2.64
CA PRO A 51 4.46 21.96 1.57
C PRO A 51 5.92 21.86 2.02
N LYS A 52 6.19 22.01 3.33
CA LYS A 52 7.52 21.90 3.94
C LYS A 52 7.66 20.65 4.83
N SER A 53 6.80 19.64 4.63
CA SER A 53 6.83 18.42 5.43
C SER A 53 8.09 17.62 5.14
N ASP A 54 8.74 17.15 6.21
CA ASP A 54 9.83 16.17 6.12
C ASP A 54 9.39 14.85 5.44
N LEU A 55 8.08 14.59 5.35
CA LEU A 55 7.55 13.43 4.62
C LEU A 55 7.91 13.46 3.12
N TYR A 56 8.11 14.65 2.55
CA TYR A 56 8.54 14.81 1.16
C TYR A 56 9.62 15.90 1.09
N PRO A 57 10.89 15.54 1.35
CA PRO A 57 11.97 16.50 1.56
C PRO A 57 12.32 17.26 0.28
N ASP A 58 12.72 18.54 0.36
CA ASP A 58 13.09 19.36 -0.81
C ASP A 58 14.48 19.05 -1.38
N ASP A 59 15.33 18.34 -0.63
CA ASP A 59 16.62 17.88 -1.15
C ASP A 59 16.42 16.99 -2.38
N ILE A 60 17.07 17.36 -3.48
CA ILE A 60 16.86 16.73 -4.79
C ILE A 60 17.17 15.23 -4.75
N LYS A 61 18.23 14.82 -4.03
CA LYS A 61 18.63 13.41 -3.98
C LYS A 61 17.68 12.59 -3.14
N LEU A 62 17.35 13.06 -1.93
CA LEU A 62 16.39 12.40 -1.05
C LEU A 62 15.00 12.32 -1.68
N ARG A 63 14.53 13.41 -2.32
CA ARG A 63 13.26 13.42 -3.05
C ARG A 63 13.25 12.40 -4.17
N THR A 64 14.32 12.35 -4.97
CA THR A 64 14.45 11.38 -6.07
C THR A 64 14.41 9.95 -5.55
N GLN A 65 15.05 9.65 -4.41
CA GLN A 65 15.00 8.32 -3.78
C GLN A 65 13.60 7.98 -3.27
N VAL A 66 12.89 8.94 -2.66
CA VAL A 66 11.49 8.75 -2.25
C VAL A 66 10.61 8.43 -3.47
N ASP A 67 10.74 9.23 -4.53
CA ASP A 67 9.99 9.03 -5.77
C ASP A 67 10.35 7.70 -6.45
N GLN A 68 11.61 7.27 -6.39
CA GLN A 68 12.07 5.96 -6.86
C GLN A 68 11.37 4.82 -6.11
N VAL A 69 11.32 4.87 -4.78
CA VAL A 69 10.65 3.83 -3.97
C VAL A 69 9.16 3.76 -4.31
N ILE A 70 8.49 4.92 -4.42
CA ILE A 70 7.10 5.01 -4.84
C ILE A 70 6.92 4.38 -6.23
N ALA A 71 7.77 4.75 -7.19
CA ALA A 71 7.73 4.20 -8.54
C ALA A 71 7.94 2.67 -8.57
N VAL A 72 8.84 2.13 -7.75
CA VAL A 72 9.03 0.67 -7.60
C VAL A 72 7.79 0.01 -7.02
N MET A 73 7.18 0.60 -5.99
CA MET A 73 5.97 0.05 -5.38
C MET A 73 4.83 -0.09 -6.41
N TYR A 74 4.57 0.96 -7.20
CA TYR A 74 3.46 0.94 -8.17
C TYR A 74 3.81 0.25 -9.49
N GLY A 75 5.03 0.44 -10.00
CA GLY A 75 5.47 -0.06 -11.31
C GLY A 75 6.00 -1.50 -11.30
N THR A 76 6.53 -1.96 -10.17
CA THR A 76 7.20 -3.28 -10.08
C THR A 76 6.49 -4.23 -9.12
N VAL A 77 6.07 -3.76 -7.95
CA VAL A 77 5.55 -4.64 -6.87
C VAL A 77 4.03 -4.83 -6.95
N HIS A 78 3.28 -3.75 -7.20
CA HIS A 78 1.82 -3.76 -7.05
C HIS A 78 1.08 -4.73 -7.97
N ALA A 79 1.59 -4.99 -9.18
CA ALA A 79 1.00 -5.97 -10.09
C ALA A 79 1.01 -7.38 -9.46
N SER A 80 2.17 -7.82 -8.97
CA SER A 80 2.34 -9.13 -8.30
C SER A 80 1.50 -9.26 -7.03
N VAL A 81 1.32 -8.18 -6.27
CA VAL A 81 0.37 -8.14 -5.15
C VAL A 81 -1.04 -8.40 -5.64
N ALA A 82 -1.48 -7.67 -6.66
CA ALA A 82 -2.83 -7.78 -7.18
C ALA A 82 -3.12 -9.16 -7.75
N ASP A 83 -2.16 -9.76 -8.45
CA ASP A 83 -2.27 -11.10 -9.02
C ASP A 83 -2.40 -12.16 -7.92
N PHE A 84 -1.68 -12.01 -6.81
CA PHE A 84 -1.80 -12.90 -5.67
C PHE A 84 -3.14 -12.74 -4.93
N PHE A 85 -3.58 -11.51 -4.65
CA PHE A 85 -4.76 -11.28 -3.81
C PHE A 85 -6.10 -11.33 -4.56
N ARG A 86 -6.15 -11.04 -5.87
CA ARG A 86 -7.41 -11.03 -6.64
C ARG A 86 -8.17 -12.36 -6.57
N PRO A 87 -7.55 -13.54 -6.79
CA PRO A 87 -8.27 -14.82 -6.65
C PRO A 87 -8.80 -15.04 -5.24
N ARG A 88 -8.06 -14.62 -4.20
CA ARG A 88 -8.45 -14.77 -2.79
C ARG A 88 -9.64 -13.88 -2.44
N ILE A 89 -9.74 -12.71 -3.08
CA ILE A 89 -10.83 -11.76 -2.87
C ILE A 89 -12.08 -12.15 -3.68
N LEU A 90 -11.92 -12.47 -4.96
CA LEU A 90 -13.02 -12.68 -5.89
C LEU A 90 -13.51 -14.13 -5.91
N LEU A 91 -12.60 -15.09 -5.90
CA LEU A 91 -12.88 -16.53 -6.01
C LEU A 91 -12.78 -17.25 -4.66
N LYS A 92 -12.20 -16.61 -3.64
CA LYS A 92 -12.02 -17.14 -2.28
C LYS A 92 -11.20 -18.43 -2.22
N THR A 93 -10.26 -18.61 -3.16
CA THR A 93 -9.40 -19.80 -3.19
C THR A 93 -8.16 -19.63 -2.34
N LYS A 94 -7.69 -20.73 -1.74
CA LYS A 94 -6.36 -20.80 -1.11
C LYS A 94 -5.25 -20.67 -2.16
N PRO A 95 -4.08 -20.11 -1.76
CA PRO A 95 -2.94 -20.04 -2.64
C PRO A 95 -2.33 -21.42 -2.90
N SER A 96 -1.86 -21.67 -4.13
CA SER A 96 -0.98 -22.80 -4.42
C SER A 96 0.44 -22.54 -3.89
N ALA A 97 1.27 -23.58 -3.83
CA ALA A 97 2.67 -23.43 -3.46
C ALA A 97 3.42 -22.52 -4.45
N GLU A 98 3.14 -22.63 -5.75
CA GLU A 98 3.74 -21.79 -6.79
C GLU A 98 3.35 -20.31 -6.62
N GLU A 99 2.08 -20.02 -6.34
CA GLU A 99 1.64 -18.65 -6.10
C GLU A 99 2.26 -18.05 -4.83
N LEU A 100 2.45 -18.85 -3.78
CA LEU A 100 3.17 -18.41 -2.56
C LEU A 100 4.63 -18.10 -2.87
N THR A 101 5.32 -18.97 -3.61
CA THR A 101 6.71 -18.73 -4.03
C THR A 101 6.81 -17.46 -4.88
N ALA A 102 5.93 -17.30 -5.87
CA ALA A 102 5.91 -16.09 -6.71
C ALA A 102 5.63 -14.82 -5.89
N TYR A 103 4.76 -14.89 -4.89
CA TYR A 103 4.50 -13.76 -3.98
C TYR A 103 5.70 -13.45 -3.09
N GLU A 104 6.33 -14.46 -2.49
CA GLU A 104 7.56 -14.27 -1.70
C GLU A 104 8.67 -13.64 -2.57
N ASP A 105 8.86 -14.11 -3.80
CA ASP A 105 9.93 -13.65 -4.70
C ASP A 105 9.70 -12.24 -5.26
N ASN A 106 8.49 -11.97 -5.73
CA ASN A 106 8.19 -10.74 -6.46
C ASN A 106 7.66 -9.61 -5.57
N VAL A 107 7.13 -9.93 -4.38
CA VAL A 107 6.58 -8.94 -3.45
C VAL A 107 7.45 -8.82 -2.21
N VAL A 108 7.58 -9.90 -1.43
CA VAL A 108 8.22 -9.81 -0.10
C VAL A 108 9.70 -9.45 -0.22
N LYS A 109 10.46 -10.18 -1.06
CA LYS A 109 11.87 -9.87 -1.33
C LYS A 109 12.05 -8.54 -2.07
N GLY A 110 11.07 -8.14 -2.89
CA GLY A 110 11.07 -6.83 -3.55
C GLY A 110 11.00 -5.69 -2.55
N ILE A 111 10.07 -5.77 -1.59
CA ILE A 111 9.91 -4.79 -0.52
C ILE A 111 11.14 -4.79 0.40
N GLU A 112 11.66 -5.96 0.77
CA GLU A 112 12.88 -6.06 1.61
C GLU A 112 14.09 -5.35 0.98
N LYS A 113 14.26 -5.47 -0.34
CA LYS A 113 15.34 -4.79 -1.07
C LYS A 113 15.21 -3.26 -1.02
N ILE A 114 14.00 -2.72 -1.13
CA ILE A 114 13.79 -1.26 -1.15
C ILE A 114 13.72 -0.63 0.24
N THR A 115 13.34 -1.38 1.28
CA THR A 115 13.42 -0.89 2.67
C THR A 115 14.87 -0.87 3.17
N GLY A 116 15.74 -1.67 2.56
CA GLY A 116 17.17 -1.74 2.91
C GLY A 116 17.40 -2.23 4.34
N GLU A 117 18.52 -1.81 4.93
CA GLU A 117 18.89 -2.13 6.32
C GLU A 117 18.53 -1.00 7.31
N GLY A 118 17.95 0.09 6.81
CA GLY A 118 17.65 1.28 7.59
C GLY A 118 16.39 1.17 8.45
N LYS A 119 16.20 2.16 9.33
CA LYS A 119 14.94 2.34 10.07
C LYS A 119 13.80 2.83 9.17
N PHE A 120 14.15 3.47 8.05
CA PHE A 120 13.27 4.06 7.05
C PHE A 120 13.76 3.65 5.66
N ALA A 121 12.86 3.65 4.68
CA ALA A 121 13.20 3.28 3.30
C ALA A 121 14.17 4.28 2.66
N VAL A 122 14.08 5.56 3.04
CA VAL A 122 14.96 6.63 2.56
C VAL A 122 15.38 7.52 3.72
N GLY A 123 16.69 7.77 3.85
CA GLY A 123 17.24 8.66 4.87
C GLY A 123 17.08 8.12 6.31
N ASP A 124 16.89 9.04 7.24
CA ASP A 124 16.88 8.79 8.69
C ASP A 124 15.54 9.14 9.37
N LYS A 125 14.51 9.49 8.58
CA LYS A 125 13.17 9.89 9.03
C LYS A 125 12.07 9.27 8.18
N LEU A 126 10.83 9.31 8.69
CA LEU A 126 9.64 8.88 7.97
C LEU A 126 9.43 9.74 6.73
N THR A 127 9.21 9.10 5.58
CA THR A 127 8.91 9.76 4.30
C THR A 127 7.71 9.11 3.60
N LEU A 128 7.28 9.70 2.49
CA LEU A 128 6.28 9.10 1.61
C LEU A 128 6.67 7.72 1.09
N ALA A 129 7.96 7.40 1.02
CA ALA A 129 8.42 6.07 0.65
C ALA A 129 7.85 5.01 1.61
N ASP A 130 7.96 5.27 2.92
CA ASP A 130 7.44 4.40 3.97
C ASP A 130 5.89 4.34 3.94
N ILE A 131 5.23 5.48 3.70
CA ILE A 131 3.78 5.57 3.56
C ILE A 131 3.26 4.77 2.35
N ALA A 132 4.02 4.71 1.25
CA ALA A 132 3.67 3.91 0.08
C ALA A 132 3.89 2.40 0.31
N ILE A 133 4.84 2.03 1.16
CA ILE A 133 5.17 0.64 1.48
C ILE A 133 4.20 0.05 2.52
N ILE A 134 3.80 0.83 3.54
CA ILE A 134 3.13 0.31 4.73
C ILE A 134 1.83 -0.49 4.45
N PRO A 135 0.97 -0.14 3.46
CA PRO A 135 -0.22 -0.95 3.18
C PRO A 135 0.12 -2.39 2.77
N GLN A 136 1.22 -2.58 2.01
CA GLN A 136 1.65 -3.89 1.57
C GLN A 136 2.34 -4.67 2.69
N LEU A 137 3.13 -4.00 3.52
CA LEU A 137 3.70 -4.64 4.71
C LEU A 137 2.63 -5.05 5.72
N MET A 138 1.57 -4.27 5.88
CA MET A 138 0.43 -4.68 6.70
C MET A 138 -0.14 -6.01 6.20
N LEU A 139 -0.35 -6.17 4.89
CA LEU A 139 -0.83 -7.45 4.32
C LEU A 139 0.15 -8.61 4.53
N ILE A 140 1.46 -8.35 4.49
CA ILE A 140 2.51 -9.37 4.71
C ILE A 140 2.60 -9.77 6.18
N VAL A 141 2.67 -8.79 7.09
CA VAL A 141 2.98 -9.00 8.51
C VAL A 141 1.76 -9.33 9.35
N GLU A 142 0.62 -8.71 9.06
CA GLU A 142 -0.63 -9.01 9.76
C GLU A 142 -1.44 -10.10 9.06
N GLY A 143 -1.18 -10.33 7.77
CA GLY A 143 -1.77 -11.43 7.03
C GLY A 143 -1.04 -12.76 7.31
N PRO A 144 -1.77 -13.87 7.45
CA PRO A 144 -1.17 -15.20 7.60
C PRO A 144 -0.72 -15.80 6.25
N VAL A 145 0.01 -15.02 5.46
CA VAL A 145 0.38 -15.36 4.06
C VAL A 145 1.75 -16.02 3.96
N VAL A 146 2.73 -15.52 4.72
CA VAL A 146 4.12 -15.95 4.65
C VAL A 146 4.69 -16.26 6.04
N ASP A 147 5.72 -17.09 6.10
CA ASP A 147 6.45 -17.35 7.34
C ASP A 147 7.34 -16.16 7.68
N LEU A 148 6.92 -15.37 8.67
CA LEU A 148 7.61 -14.16 9.11
C LEU A 148 8.97 -14.43 9.77
N ASN A 149 9.25 -15.67 10.20
CA ASN A 149 10.56 -16.01 10.74
C ASN A 149 11.67 -15.90 9.68
N LYS A 150 11.31 -16.00 8.40
CA LYS A 150 12.24 -15.77 7.28
C LYS A 150 12.59 -14.30 7.09
N TYR A 151 11.75 -13.36 7.58
CA TYR A 151 11.84 -11.93 7.28
C TYR A 151 11.84 -11.04 8.53
N PRO A 152 12.73 -11.28 9.51
CA PRO A 152 12.74 -10.54 10.77
C PRO A 152 13.01 -9.03 10.58
N LYS A 153 13.78 -8.65 9.55
CA LYS A 153 14.06 -7.26 9.20
C LYS A 153 12.80 -6.53 8.77
N LEU A 154 12.00 -7.12 7.87
CA LEU A 154 10.72 -6.55 7.45
C LEU A 154 9.74 -6.39 8.61
N VAL A 155 9.66 -7.38 9.51
CA VAL A 155 8.81 -7.31 10.69
C VAL A 155 9.25 -6.15 11.62
N SER A 156 10.55 -6.00 11.84
CA SER A 156 11.12 -4.90 12.63
C SER A 156 10.81 -3.54 12.00
N TYR A 157 11.03 -3.41 10.69
CA TYR A 157 10.72 -2.21 9.93
C TYR A 157 9.23 -1.87 10.01
N TYR A 158 8.33 -2.83 9.78
CA TYR A 158 6.88 -2.63 9.91
C TYR A 158 6.49 -2.11 11.29
N ARG A 159 7.03 -2.70 12.37
CA ARG A 159 6.76 -2.24 13.75
C ARG A 159 7.25 -0.81 13.99
N ASN A 160 8.42 -0.46 13.45
CA ASN A 160 8.97 0.89 13.55
C ASN A 160 8.13 1.94 12.80
N ILE A 161 7.64 1.62 11.59
CA ILE A 161 6.78 2.54 10.84
C ILE A 161 5.41 2.63 11.51
N LYS A 162 4.83 1.50 11.92
CA LYS A 162 3.56 1.45 12.65
C LYS A 162 3.57 2.32 13.91
N SER A 163 4.65 2.31 14.70
CA SER A 163 4.74 3.12 15.93
C SER A 163 4.81 4.64 15.68
N GLN A 164 5.15 5.06 14.46
CA GLN A 164 5.21 6.47 14.06
C GLN A 164 3.91 6.98 13.44
N LEU A 165 2.92 6.11 13.23
CA LEU A 165 1.64 6.44 12.61
C LEU A 165 0.54 6.52 13.68
N PRO A 166 0.21 7.71 14.20
CA PRO A 166 -0.71 7.86 15.33
C PRO A 166 -2.13 7.33 15.05
N TYR A 167 -2.54 7.31 13.79
CA TYR A 167 -3.86 6.84 13.34
C TYR A 167 -3.81 5.42 12.74
N PHE A 168 -2.73 4.66 12.96
CA PHE A 168 -2.56 3.35 12.31
C PHE A 168 -3.71 2.39 12.62
N GLU A 169 -4.07 2.23 13.90
CA GLU A 169 -5.11 1.29 14.30
C GLU A 169 -6.50 1.70 13.79
N GLU A 170 -6.78 3.00 13.76
CA GLU A 170 -8.03 3.53 13.20
C GLU A 170 -8.14 3.23 11.69
N LEU A 171 -7.06 3.47 10.95
CA LEU A 171 -7.04 3.34 9.48
C LEU A 171 -6.91 1.88 9.02
N TYR A 172 -6.02 1.10 9.65
CA TYR A 172 -5.68 -0.26 9.23
C TYR A 172 -6.37 -1.34 10.03
N GLY A 173 -6.80 -1.09 11.28
CA GLY A 173 -7.42 -2.10 12.15
C GLY A 173 -8.62 -2.82 11.50
N PRO A 174 -9.59 -2.10 10.90
CA PRO A 174 -10.69 -2.73 10.18
C PRO A 174 -10.22 -3.60 9.00
N ALA A 175 -9.23 -3.14 8.23
CA ALA A 175 -8.67 -3.88 7.10
C ALA A 175 -7.90 -5.14 7.55
N ILE A 176 -7.12 -5.03 8.63
CA ILE A 176 -6.39 -6.14 9.26
C ILE A 176 -7.36 -7.23 9.72
N ASN A 177 -8.45 -6.85 10.40
CA ASN A 177 -9.47 -7.80 10.83
C ASN A 177 -10.15 -8.45 9.63
N HIS A 178 -10.48 -7.67 8.60
CA HIS A 178 -11.09 -8.19 7.39
C HIS A 178 -10.20 -9.21 6.67
N ILE A 179 -8.90 -8.91 6.50
CA ILE A 179 -7.99 -9.83 5.79
C ILE A 179 -7.76 -11.12 6.58
N LYS A 180 -7.62 -11.06 7.91
CA LYS A 180 -7.49 -12.25 8.77
C LYS A 180 -8.71 -13.16 8.67
N GLN A 181 -9.92 -12.58 8.77
CA GLN A 181 -11.18 -13.33 8.60
C GLN A 181 -11.31 -13.91 7.19
N ARG A 182 -10.99 -13.13 6.16
CA ARG A 182 -11.03 -13.57 4.75
C ARG A 182 -10.12 -14.77 4.53
N TRP A 183 -8.89 -14.69 5.03
CA TRP A 183 -7.90 -15.73 4.85
C TRP A 183 -8.31 -17.05 5.50
N ALA A 184 -8.86 -16.98 6.73
CA ALA A 184 -9.37 -18.16 7.42
C ALA A 184 -10.56 -18.82 6.70
N ALA A 185 -11.28 -18.05 5.88
CA ALA A 185 -12.46 -18.51 5.15
C ALA A 185 -12.16 -18.93 3.68
N LEU A 186 -10.90 -18.93 3.24
CA LEU A 186 -10.53 -19.39 1.90
C LEU A 186 -10.79 -20.91 1.77
N GLN A 187 -11.24 -21.32 0.59
CA GLN A 187 -11.50 -22.71 0.21
C GLN A 187 -10.28 -23.33 -0.44
#